data_AF-A0A817BQV0-F1
#
_entry.id   AF-A0A817BQV0-F1
#
_cell.length_a   1.000
_cell.length_b   1.000
_cell.length_c   1.000
_cell.angle_alpha   90.00
_cell.angle_beta   90.00
_cell.angle_gamma   90.00
#
_symmetry.space_group_name_H-M   'P 1'
#
loop_
_entity.id
_entity.type
_entity.pdbx_description
1 polymer ?
#
loop_
_entity_poly.entity_id
_entity_poly.type
_entity_poly.pdbx_seq_one_letter_code
_entity_poly.pdbx_strand_id
1 'polypeptide(L)'
;MRVWITSSNNSRLFLEYDIHLDDSLIPDEQKNEVNKDNNSLWLEMFGYEFTDTDEKNNIQENYTKFVLIDKKKRISLTKSYNKLSIIRMYNIIHAIRTEKQASLVYLQRLQKCVDENNDYLAKIKERESRQLRIENLKKYLHFQTYLYQQRLNAYQEKQKNIEERKNQLNHNLSQLTIQQEVIHLYNNNLNQSKSTLQHLTQVISYRQKEIMNEIYHYIYPIENDNQNEYYIANSKLLQAGIKIYQSVLCL
;
A
#
# COMPACT_ATOMS: atom_id res chain seq x y z
N MET A 1 -50.08 -35.26 26.32
CA MET A 1 -49.29 -35.03 25.09
C MET A 1 -50.10 -34.19 24.11
N ARG A 2 -49.46 -33.33 23.29
CA ARG A 2 -50.14 -32.43 22.35
C ARG A 2 -49.71 -32.73 20.91
N VAL A 3 -50.66 -33.03 20.03
CA VAL A 3 -50.44 -33.23 18.59
C VAL A 3 -50.96 -32.01 17.84
N TRP A 4 -50.07 -31.41 17.06
CA TRP A 4 -50.36 -30.23 16.26
C TRP A 4 -50.42 -30.63 14.78
N ILE A 5 -51.46 -30.19 14.07
CA ILE A 5 -51.50 -30.29 12.62
C ILE A 5 -51.14 -28.92 12.05
N THR A 6 -50.13 -28.90 11.19
CA THR A 6 -49.65 -27.70 10.52
C THR A 6 -50.03 -27.74 9.04
N SER A 7 -50.83 -26.79 8.59
CA SER A 7 -50.92 -26.40 7.18
C SER A 7 -50.07 -25.14 6.97
N SER A 8 -49.66 -24.88 5.72
CA SER A 8 -48.57 -23.97 5.33
C SER A 8 -48.55 -22.59 6.01
N ASN A 9 -49.69 -22.07 6.51
CA ASN A 9 -49.72 -20.82 7.28
C ASN A 9 -50.51 -20.88 8.61
N ASN A 10 -51.02 -22.04 9.05
CA ASN A 10 -51.75 -22.16 10.31
C ASN A 10 -51.48 -23.52 10.99
N SER A 11 -50.97 -23.48 12.21
CA SER A 11 -50.94 -24.62 13.12
C SER A 11 -52.17 -24.60 14.01
N ARG A 12 -52.94 -25.70 14.00
CA ARG A 12 -54.07 -25.88 14.91
C ARG A 12 -53.80 -27.09 15.79
N LEU A 13 -53.98 -26.91 17.09
CA LEU A 13 -53.93 -28.02 18.04
C LEU A 13 -55.04 -29.00 17.66
N PHE A 14 -54.64 -30.21 17.28
CA PHE A 14 -55.58 -31.22 16.79
C PHE A 14 -56.05 -32.11 17.92
N LEU A 15 -55.14 -32.48 18.83
CA LEU A 15 -55.45 -33.37 19.93
C LEU A 15 -54.57 -33.04 21.13
N GLU A 16 -55.21 -32.77 22.26
CA GLU A 16 -54.58 -32.65 23.57
C GLU A 16 -55.25 -33.65 24.49
N TYR A 17 -54.44 -34.48 25.13
CA TYR A 17 -54.91 -35.44 26.10
C TYR A 17 -53.93 -35.47 27.28
N ASP A 18 -54.51 -35.41 28.47
CA ASP A 18 -53.79 -35.52 29.72
C ASP A 18 -53.88 -36.96 30.19
N ILE A 19 -52.71 -37.59 30.33
CA ILE A 19 -52.60 -38.95 30.85
C ILE A 19 -52.39 -38.82 32.36
N HIS A 20 -53.46 -39.04 33.11
CA HIS A 20 -53.37 -39.18 34.56
C HIS A 20 -52.94 -40.62 34.87
N LEU A 21 -51.69 -40.81 35.27
CA LEU A 21 -51.14 -42.10 35.72
C LEU A 21 -51.64 -42.52 37.12
N ASP A 22 -52.72 -41.89 37.60
CA ASP A 22 -53.16 -42.05 38.98
C ASP A 22 -53.77 -43.42 39.28
N ASP A 23 -54.31 -44.10 38.26
CA ASP A 23 -54.92 -45.43 38.36
C ASP A 23 -54.21 -46.50 37.49
N SER A 24 -53.00 -46.21 36.99
CA SER A 24 -52.21 -47.23 36.30
C SER A 24 -51.65 -48.22 37.32
N LEU A 25 -52.45 -49.25 37.64
CA LEU A 25 -51.92 -50.53 38.05
C LEU A 25 -50.77 -50.89 37.10
N ILE A 26 -49.63 -51.31 37.64
CA ILE A 26 -48.59 -51.99 36.87
C ILE A 26 -49.33 -53.06 36.04
N PRO A 27 -49.43 -52.93 34.71
CA PRO A 27 -50.23 -53.87 33.96
C PRO A 27 -49.39 -55.13 33.77
N ASP A 28 -49.81 -56.23 34.42
CA ASP A 28 -49.53 -57.56 33.88
C ASP A 28 -50.11 -57.61 32.46
N GLU A 29 -49.30 -58.09 31.52
CA GLU A 29 -49.54 -58.13 30.08
C GLU A 29 -50.98 -58.50 29.69
N GLN A 30 -51.74 -57.55 29.12
CA GLN A 30 -52.97 -57.86 28.39
C GLN A 30 -53.03 -57.03 27.10
N LYS A 31 -52.67 -57.67 25.98
CA LYS A 31 -52.94 -57.14 24.64
C LYS A 31 -54.43 -57.30 24.35
N ASN A 32 -55.14 -56.18 24.23
CA ASN A 32 -56.53 -56.16 23.76
C ASN A 32 -56.53 -56.27 22.22
N GLU A 33 -56.96 -57.42 21.67
CA GLU A 33 -57.41 -57.48 20.28
C GLU A 33 -58.89 -57.07 20.23
N VAL A 34 -59.18 -55.96 19.54
CA VAL A 34 -60.53 -55.51 19.26
C VAL A 34 -60.81 -55.69 17.77
N ASN A 35 -61.93 -56.36 17.47
CA ASN A 35 -62.46 -56.57 16.13
C ASN A 35 -62.57 -55.25 15.33
N LYS A 36 -62.06 -55.29 14.10
CA LYS A 36 -62.04 -54.16 13.16
C LYS A 36 -63.39 -54.07 12.44
N ASP A 37 -64.14 -53.00 12.70
CA ASP A 37 -65.21 -52.53 11.83
C ASP A 37 -64.93 -51.10 11.33
N ASN A 38 -65.35 -50.86 10.10
CA ASN A 38 -64.88 -49.81 9.20
C ASN A 38 -65.33 -48.40 9.61
N ASN A 39 -64.43 -47.42 9.43
CA ASN A 39 -64.53 -45.96 9.68
C ASN A 39 -64.13 -45.43 11.07
N SER A 40 -63.08 -45.97 11.68
CA SER A 40 -62.32 -45.27 12.73
C SER A 40 -60.82 -45.23 12.40
N LEU A 41 -60.22 -44.05 12.45
CA LEU A 41 -58.78 -43.84 12.28
C LEU A 41 -58.09 -44.26 13.59
N TRP A 42 -57.48 -45.43 13.61
CA TRP A 42 -56.73 -45.94 14.77
C TRP A 42 -55.31 -45.36 14.76
N LEU A 43 -55.04 -44.38 15.62
CA LEU A 43 -53.70 -43.92 15.95
C LEU A 43 -53.18 -44.78 17.12
N GLU A 44 -52.47 -45.85 16.81
CA GLU A 44 -51.71 -46.63 17.78
C GLU A 44 -50.49 -45.80 18.20
N MET A 45 -50.62 -45.09 19.33
CA MET A 45 -49.61 -44.16 19.82
C MET A 45 -49.02 -44.67 21.14
N PHE A 46 -47.77 -45.09 21.05
CA PHE A 46 -46.82 -45.41 22.12
C PHE A 46 -47.12 -46.66 22.95
N GLY A 47 -46.29 -47.69 22.74
CA GLY A 47 -46.06 -48.72 23.75
C GLY A 47 -45.44 -48.07 24.99
N TYR A 48 -46.10 -48.21 26.13
CA TYR A 48 -45.46 -48.00 27.42
C TYR A 48 -44.57 -49.22 27.67
N GLU A 49 -43.34 -49.19 27.19
CA GLU A 49 -42.35 -50.19 27.59
C GLU A 49 -41.89 -49.87 29.01
N PHE A 50 -42.46 -50.59 29.98
CA PHE A 50 -41.79 -50.76 31.25
C PHE A 50 -40.58 -51.67 31.01
N THR A 51 -39.38 -51.19 31.31
CA THR A 51 -38.16 -52.00 31.20
C THR A 51 -38.14 -53.03 32.32
N ASP A 52 -38.79 -54.17 32.10
CA ASP A 52 -38.56 -55.37 32.90
C ASP A 52 -37.22 -55.97 32.45
N THR A 53 -36.16 -55.54 33.11
CA THR A 53 -34.95 -56.35 33.19
C THR A 53 -35.21 -57.41 34.24
N ASP A 54 -35.53 -58.61 33.75
CA ASP A 54 -35.45 -59.92 34.41
C ASP A 54 -36.78 -60.67 34.30
N GLU A 55 -36.92 -61.52 33.29
CA GLU A 55 -37.37 -62.90 33.48
C GLU A 55 -37.23 -63.70 32.18
N LYS A 56 -36.13 -64.46 32.12
CA LYS A 56 -36.08 -65.72 31.38
C LYS A 56 -37.00 -66.69 32.13
N ASN A 57 -37.96 -67.30 31.44
CA ASN A 57 -38.21 -68.75 31.40
C ASN A 57 -39.67 -69.05 31.00
N ASN A 58 -39.80 -69.93 30.01
CA ASN A 58 -40.82 -70.97 29.82
C ASN A 58 -42.16 -70.81 30.59
N ILE A 59 -43.28 -70.83 29.85
CA ILE A 59 -44.31 -71.89 29.93
C ILE A 59 -45.33 -71.67 28.80
N GLN A 60 -45.44 -72.68 27.96
CA GLN A 60 -46.52 -72.92 27.02
C GLN A 60 -47.81 -73.28 27.75
N GLU A 61 -48.93 -73.00 27.07
CA GLU A 61 -50.22 -73.72 27.17
C GLU A 61 -51.21 -73.41 28.32
N ASN A 62 -52.39 -72.98 27.84
CA ASN A 62 -53.73 -73.31 28.34
C ASN A 62 -54.14 -72.85 29.73
N TYR A 63 -54.84 -71.70 29.86
CA TYR A 63 -56.03 -71.60 30.73
C TYR A 63 -56.98 -70.50 30.24
N THR A 64 -58.11 -70.90 29.66
CA THR A 64 -59.30 -70.08 29.50
C THR A 64 -59.90 -69.76 30.87
N LYS A 65 -59.94 -68.50 31.28
CA LYS A 65 -60.72 -68.05 32.44
C LYS A 65 -61.27 -66.65 32.22
N PHE A 66 -62.58 -66.58 32.02
CA PHE A 66 -63.35 -65.35 32.05
C PHE A 66 -63.37 -64.80 33.48
N VAL A 67 -63.01 -63.53 33.67
CA VAL A 67 -63.26 -62.80 34.91
C VAL A 67 -64.36 -61.79 34.66
N LEU A 68 -65.50 -62.04 35.30
CA LEU A 68 -66.64 -61.13 35.38
C LEU A 68 -66.29 -60.06 36.43
N ILE A 69 -65.92 -58.86 35.99
CA ILE A 69 -65.65 -57.73 36.89
C ILE A 69 -66.99 -57.13 37.30
N ASP A 70 -67.39 -57.43 38.54
CA ASP A 70 -68.56 -56.88 39.19
C ASP A 70 -68.40 -55.36 39.39
N LYS A 71 -69.18 -54.55 38.66
CA LYS A 71 -69.07 -53.08 38.58
C LYS A 71 -69.44 -52.33 39.87
N LYS A 72 -69.45 -52.98 41.04
CA LYS A 72 -69.97 -52.42 42.31
C LYS A 72 -69.02 -52.45 43.51
N LYS A 73 -67.74 -52.75 43.33
CA LYS A 73 -66.73 -52.51 44.37
C LYS A 73 -65.80 -51.37 43.95
N ARG A 74 -66.18 -50.13 44.28
CA ARG A 74 -65.22 -49.03 44.46
C ARG A 74 -64.35 -49.38 45.67
N ILE A 75 -63.36 -50.24 45.49
CA ILE A 75 -62.24 -50.32 46.42
C ILE A 75 -61.49 -49.03 46.18
N SER A 76 -61.60 -48.09 47.13
CA SER A 76 -60.68 -46.97 47.22
C SER A 76 -59.29 -47.55 47.42
N LEU A 77 -58.56 -47.79 46.32
CA LEU A 77 -57.14 -48.10 46.34
C LEU A 77 -56.41 -46.86 46.87
N THR A 78 -56.34 -46.75 48.20
CA THR A 78 -55.39 -45.86 48.84
C THR A 78 -54.00 -46.25 48.35
N LYS A 79 -53.33 -45.35 47.63
CA LYS A 79 -51.97 -45.52 47.10
C LYS A 79 -50.97 -45.69 48.25
N SER A 80 -50.93 -46.88 48.85
CA SER A 80 -49.91 -47.22 49.84
C SER A 80 -48.70 -47.78 49.09
N TYR A 81 -47.68 -46.96 48.91
CA TYR A 81 -46.40 -47.42 48.39
C TYR A 81 -45.78 -48.41 49.38
N ASN A 82 -45.48 -49.63 48.92
CA ASN A 82 -44.72 -50.61 49.69
C ASN A 82 -43.35 -50.00 50.06
N LYS A 83 -42.84 -50.27 51.27
CA LYS A 83 -41.52 -49.81 51.73
C LYS A 83 -40.41 -50.05 50.69
N LEU A 84 -40.48 -51.19 49.97
CA LEU A 84 -39.53 -51.52 48.90
C LEU A 84 -39.63 -50.58 47.68
N SER A 85 -40.83 -50.15 47.28
CA SER A 85 -41.00 -49.23 46.14
C SER A 85 -40.54 -47.81 46.49
N ILE A 86 -40.74 -47.37 47.74
CA ILE A 86 -40.18 -46.10 48.24
C ILE A 86 -38.65 -46.13 48.24
N ILE A 87 -38.05 -47.23 48.70
CA ILE A 87 -36.58 -47.39 48.70
C ILE A 87 -36.04 -47.40 47.26
N ARG A 88 -36.70 -48.09 46.32
CA ARG A 88 -36.31 -48.08 44.89
C ARG A 88 -36.39 -46.67 44.29
N MET A 89 -37.48 -45.94 44.52
CA MET A 89 -37.61 -44.55 44.06
C MET A 89 -36.53 -43.65 44.67
N TYR A 90 -36.25 -43.78 45.97
CA TYR A 90 -35.19 -43.03 46.63
C TYR A 90 -33.82 -43.33 46.02
N ASN A 91 -33.50 -44.60 45.78
CA ASN A 91 -32.24 -45.01 45.17
C ASN A 91 -32.10 -44.51 43.73
N ILE A 92 -33.18 -44.54 42.93
CA ILE A 92 -33.19 -44.00 41.56
C ILE A 92 -32.98 -42.48 41.59
N ILE A 93 -33.70 -41.75 42.44
CA ILE A 93 -33.54 -40.30 42.58
C ILE A 93 -32.11 -39.95 43.04
N HIS A 94 -31.57 -40.73 43.98
CA HIS A 94 -30.20 -40.58 44.43
C HIS A 94 -29.19 -40.85 43.31
N ALA A 95 -29.35 -41.93 42.54
CA ALA A 95 -28.50 -42.26 41.39
C ALA A 95 -28.50 -41.14 40.34
N ILE A 96 -29.69 -40.65 39.95
CA ILE A 96 -29.85 -39.53 39.02
C ILE A 96 -29.14 -38.28 39.54
N ARG A 97 -29.27 -38.00 40.85
CA ARG A 97 -28.61 -36.83 41.46
C ARG A 97 -27.08 -36.97 41.43
N THR A 98 -26.55 -38.14 41.77
CA THR A 98 -25.11 -38.40 41.73
C THR A 98 -24.55 -38.36 40.32
N GLU A 99 -25.26 -38.91 39.34
CA GLU A 99 -24.87 -38.89 37.93
C GLU A 99 -24.88 -37.46 37.38
N LYS A 100 -25.93 -36.69 37.70
CA LYS A 100 -26.00 -35.26 37.36
C LYS A 100 -24.84 -34.46 37.98
N GLN A 101 -24.48 -34.75 39.22
CA GLN A 101 -23.33 -34.09 39.85
C GLN A 101 -22.00 -34.48 39.18
N ALA A 102 -21.82 -35.77 38.86
CA ALA A 102 -20.63 -36.24 38.15
C ALA A 102 -20.51 -35.64 36.74
N SER A 103 -21.62 -35.56 35.99
CA SER A 103 -21.63 -34.97 34.65
C SER A 103 -21.38 -33.46 34.68
N LEU A 104 -21.89 -32.73 35.68
CA LEU A 104 -21.57 -31.31 35.88
C LEU A 104 -20.07 -31.09 36.16
N VAL A 105 -19.46 -31.92 37.01
CA VAL A 105 -18.00 -31.86 37.26
C VAL A 105 -17.21 -32.17 35.98
N TYR A 106 -17.67 -33.13 35.18
CA TYR A 106 -17.04 -33.46 33.90
C TYR A 106 -17.15 -32.32 32.88
N LEU A 107 -18.34 -31.71 32.74
CA LEU A 107 -18.56 -30.56 31.86
C LEU A 107 -17.70 -29.35 32.29
N GLN A 108 -17.57 -29.10 33.60
CA GLN A 108 -16.69 -28.04 34.09
C GLN A 108 -15.21 -28.29 33.75
N ARG A 109 -14.75 -29.55 33.80
CA ARG A 109 -13.39 -29.91 33.37
C ARG A 109 -13.20 -29.71 31.87
N LEU A 110 -14.17 -30.15 31.07
CA LEU A 110 -14.14 -29.92 29.62
C LEU A 110 -14.11 -28.43 29.29
N GLN A 111 -14.92 -27.63 29.97
CA GLN A 111 -14.93 -26.18 29.78
C GLN A 111 -13.56 -25.56 30.07
N LYS A 112 -12.92 -25.93 31.20
CA LYS A 112 -11.56 -25.47 31.50
C LYS A 112 -10.55 -25.86 30.43
N CYS A 113 -10.60 -27.09 29.92
CA CYS A 113 -9.71 -27.52 28.84
C CYS A 113 -9.96 -26.74 27.54
N VAL A 114 -11.22 -26.40 27.22
CA VAL A 114 -11.55 -25.57 26.07
C VAL A 114 -11.01 -24.15 26.24
N ASP A 115 -11.17 -23.56 27.42
CA ASP A 115 -10.67 -22.20 27.73
C ASP A 115 -9.14 -22.15 27.63
N GLU A 116 -8.42 -23.12 28.22
CA GLU A 116 -6.97 -23.23 28.12
C GLU A 116 -6.46 -23.39 26.67
N ASN A 117 -7.16 -24.20 25.87
CA ASN A 117 -6.84 -24.35 24.44
C ASN A 117 -7.08 -23.07 23.64
N ASN A 118 -8.16 -22.34 23.94
CA ASN A 118 -8.43 -21.05 23.30
C ASN A 118 -7.33 -20.02 23.61
N ASP A 119 -6.88 -19.96 24.87
CA ASP A 119 -5.79 -19.09 25.29
C ASP A 119 -4.47 -19.45 24.59
N TYR A 120 -4.18 -20.75 24.47
CA TYR A 120 -3.00 -21.23 23.76
C TYR A 120 -3.03 -20.86 22.26
N LEU A 121 -4.18 -21.07 21.60
CA LEU A 121 -4.37 -20.71 20.20
C LEU A 121 -4.28 -19.19 19.97
N ALA A 122 -4.79 -18.37 20.89
CA ALA A 122 -4.66 -16.92 20.82
C ALA A 122 -3.19 -16.49 20.84
N LYS A 123 -2.38 -17.08 21.73
CA LYS A 123 -0.93 -16.81 21.82
C LYS A 123 -0.19 -17.22 20.55
N ILE A 124 -0.55 -18.36 19.94
CA ILE A 124 0.04 -18.79 18.65
C ILE A 124 -0.30 -17.80 17.55
N LYS A 125 -1.58 -17.43 17.39
CA LYS A 125 -2.03 -16.47 16.37
C LYS A 125 -1.32 -15.14 16.52
N GLU A 126 -1.14 -14.65 17.75
CA GLU A 126 -0.41 -13.42 18.01
C GLU A 126 1.07 -13.54 17.61
N ARG A 127 1.72 -14.67 17.96
CA ARG A 127 3.11 -14.93 17.58
C ARG A 127 3.28 -14.98 16.05
N GLU A 128 2.42 -15.69 15.35
CA GLU A 128 2.43 -15.79 13.89
C GLU A 128 2.18 -14.43 13.24
N SER A 129 1.19 -13.67 13.72
CA SER A 129 0.90 -12.31 13.25
C SER A 129 2.11 -11.38 13.40
N ARG A 130 2.79 -11.44 14.56
CA ARG A 130 4.03 -10.69 14.80
C ARG A 130 5.16 -11.14 13.88
N GLN A 131 5.33 -12.45 13.66
CA GLN A 131 6.34 -12.97 12.73
C GLN A 131 6.10 -12.48 11.29
N LEU A 132 4.87 -12.59 10.79
CA LEU A 132 4.50 -12.08 9.46
C LEU A 132 4.74 -10.57 9.35
N ARG A 133 4.43 -9.81 10.41
CA ARG A 133 4.74 -8.37 10.45
C ARG A 133 6.24 -8.10 10.38
N ILE A 134 7.05 -8.85 11.12
CA ILE A 134 8.52 -8.73 11.10
C ILE A 134 9.06 -9.06 9.70
N GLU A 135 8.58 -10.12 9.05
CA GLU A 135 9.01 -10.48 7.70
C GLU A 135 8.66 -9.41 6.68
N ASN A 136 7.46 -8.84 6.76
CA ASN A 136 7.05 -7.73 5.89
C ASN A 136 7.91 -6.49 6.13
N LEU A 137 8.22 -6.17 7.39
CA LEU A 137 9.12 -5.06 7.72
C LEU A 137 10.54 -5.30 7.18
N LYS A 138 11.06 -6.54 7.25
CA LYS A 138 12.36 -6.90 6.66
C LYS A 138 12.37 -6.72 5.14
N LYS A 139 11.32 -7.18 4.44
CA LYS A 139 11.17 -6.98 2.99
C LYS A 139 11.12 -5.51 2.63
N TYR A 140 10.33 -4.72 3.37
CA TYR A 140 10.23 -3.29 3.17
C TYR A 140 11.57 -2.58 3.41
N LEU A 141 12.28 -2.93 4.48
CA LEU A 141 13.60 -2.37 4.79
C LEU A 141 14.59 -2.70 3.67
N HIS A 142 14.62 -3.94 3.19
CA HIS A 142 15.48 -4.35 2.09
C HIS A 142 15.19 -3.55 0.82
N PHE A 143 13.91 -3.40 0.46
CA PHE A 143 13.50 -2.58 -0.69
C PHE A 143 13.90 -1.11 -0.53
N GLN A 144 13.72 -0.53 0.65
CA GLN A 144 14.14 0.84 0.94
C GLN A 144 15.66 1.01 0.84
N THR A 145 16.45 0.07 1.35
CA THR A 145 17.91 0.10 1.21
C THR A 145 18.36 0.03 -0.25
N TYR A 146 17.70 -0.80 -1.06
CA TYR A 146 17.96 -0.89 -2.49
C TYR A 146 17.67 0.43 -3.22
N LEU A 147 16.49 1.04 -2.96
CA LEU A 147 16.14 2.33 -3.54
C LEU A 147 17.11 3.44 -3.13
N TYR A 148 17.54 3.43 -1.86
CA TYR A 148 18.52 4.38 -1.36
C TYR A 148 19.87 4.23 -2.09
N GLN A 149 20.35 2.99 -2.26
CA GLN A 149 21.57 2.70 -3.01
C GLN A 149 21.48 3.18 -4.47
N GLN A 150 20.36 2.95 -5.15
CA GLN A 150 20.17 3.47 -6.51
C GLN A 150 20.23 5.00 -6.56
N ARG A 151 19.57 5.70 -5.62
CA ARG A 151 19.61 7.16 -5.54
C ARG A 151 21.01 7.68 -5.26
N LEU A 152 21.76 7.00 -4.39
CA LEU A 152 23.12 7.34 -4.06
C LEU A 152 24.06 7.17 -5.27
N ASN A 153 23.92 6.09 -6.03
CA ASN A 153 24.67 5.88 -7.27
C ASN A 153 24.37 6.97 -8.30
N ALA A 154 23.09 7.28 -8.53
CA ALA A 154 22.70 8.36 -9.44
C ALA A 154 23.21 9.74 -9.01
N TYR A 155 23.27 10.00 -7.70
CA TYR A 155 23.85 11.23 -7.17
C TYR A 155 25.36 11.29 -7.43
N GLN A 156 26.09 10.20 -7.17
CA GLN A 156 27.53 10.11 -7.43
C GLN A 156 27.87 10.28 -8.92
N GLU A 157 27.10 9.68 -9.82
CA GLU A 157 27.27 9.87 -11.27
C GLU A 157 27.05 11.33 -11.68
N LYS A 158 25.99 11.98 -11.16
CA LYS A 158 25.77 13.41 -11.40
C LYS A 158 26.92 14.26 -10.89
N GLN A 159 27.45 13.94 -9.71
CA GLN A 159 28.57 14.67 -9.13
C GLN A 159 29.83 14.56 -10.00
N LYS A 160 30.15 13.34 -10.48
CA LYS A 160 31.24 13.12 -11.45
C LYS A 160 31.06 13.92 -12.74
N ASN A 161 29.86 13.87 -13.34
CA ASN A 161 29.57 14.61 -14.56
C ASN A 161 29.71 16.14 -14.38
N ILE A 162 29.31 16.67 -13.22
CA ILE A 162 29.49 18.08 -12.89
C ILE A 162 30.97 18.43 -12.78
N GLU A 163 31.77 17.58 -12.14
CA GLU A 163 33.21 17.78 -11.98
C GLU A 163 33.96 17.71 -13.31
N GLU A 164 33.62 16.75 -14.17
CA GLU A 164 34.14 16.66 -15.54
C GLU A 164 33.80 17.90 -16.35
N ARG A 165 32.54 18.35 -16.30
CA ARG A 165 32.10 19.57 -17.01
C ARG A 165 32.79 20.82 -16.49
N LYS A 166 33.02 20.91 -15.17
CA LYS A 166 33.81 21.98 -14.57
C LYS A 166 35.25 21.97 -15.07
N ASN A 167 35.88 20.80 -15.17
CA ASN A 167 37.23 20.66 -15.68
C ASN A 167 37.33 21.05 -17.16
N GLN A 168 36.36 20.65 -17.99
CA GLN A 168 36.27 21.09 -19.38
C GLN A 168 36.11 22.61 -19.50
N LEU A 169 35.22 23.22 -18.70
CA LEU A 169 35.05 24.67 -18.68
C LEU A 169 36.33 25.40 -18.27
N ASN A 170 37.03 24.90 -17.24
CA ASN A 170 38.31 25.47 -16.82
C ASN A 170 39.38 25.37 -17.92
N HIS A 171 39.43 24.24 -18.63
CA HIS A 171 40.34 24.08 -19.77
C HIS A 171 40.02 25.08 -20.89
N ASN A 172 38.73 25.23 -21.25
CA ASN A 172 38.30 26.20 -22.25
C ASN A 172 38.61 27.65 -21.82
N LEU A 173 38.41 27.98 -20.54
CA LEU A 173 38.81 29.27 -19.99
C LEU A 173 40.31 29.50 -20.13
N SER A 174 41.15 28.51 -19.81
CA SER A 174 42.61 28.65 -19.99
C SER A 174 43.03 28.82 -21.45
N GLN A 175 42.33 28.18 -22.39
CA GLN A 175 42.59 28.36 -23.81
C GLN A 175 42.19 29.78 -24.26
N LEU A 176 41.05 30.28 -23.80
CA LEU A 176 40.58 31.62 -24.10
C LEU A 176 41.50 32.69 -23.53
N THR A 177 42.04 32.51 -22.32
CA THR A 177 43.02 33.47 -21.75
C THR A 177 44.29 33.50 -22.59
N ILE A 178 44.80 32.35 -23.04
CA ILE A 178 45.98 32.30 -23.93
C ILE A 178 45.67 33.01 -25.26
N GLN A 179 44.50 32.79 -25.86
CA GLN A 179 44.10 33.47 -27.09
C GLN A 179 43.99 34.99 -26.89
N GLN A 180 43.46 35.44 -25.76
CA GLN A 180 43.41 36.86 -25.42
C GLN A 180 44.82 37.48 -25.30
N GLU A 181 45.76 36.78 -24.66
CA GLU A 181 47.16 37.21 -24.56
C GLU A 181 47.82 37.33 -25.95
N VAL A 182 47.58 36.37 -26.84
CA VAL A 182 48.09 36.41 -28.23
C VAL A 182 47.53 37.60 -28.99
N ILE A 183 46.22 37.87 -28.87
CA ILE A 183 45.59 39.04 -29.49
C ILE A 183 46.17 40.34 -28.93
N HIS A 184 46.41 40.40 -27.63
CA HIS A 184 47.01 41.56 -26.99
C HIS A 184 48.44 41.83 -27.51
N LEU A 185 49.26 40.78 -27.64
CA LEU A 185 50.60 40.88 -28.24
C LEU A 185 50.55 41.34 -29.70
N TYR A 186 49.64 40.78 -30.49
CA TYR A 186 49.46 41.17 -31.89
C TYR A 186 49.02 42.64 -32.03
N ASN A 187 48.08 43.09 -31.20
CA ASN A 187 47.64 44.49 -31.16
C ASN A 187 48.77 45.44 -30.75
N ASN A 188 49.61 45.05 -29.79
CA ASN A 188 50.78 45.84 -29.42
C ASN A 188 51.77 45.97 -30.59
N ASN A 189 52.05 44.89 -31.31
CA ASN A 189 52.91 44.92 -32.50
C ASN A 189 52.33 45.78 -33.63
N LEU A 190 51.02 45.68 -33.86
CA LEU A 190 50.31 46.54 -34.82
C LEU A 190 50.39 48.03 -34.43
N ASN A 191 50.19 48.34 -33.15
CA ASN A 191 50.28 49.72 -32.65
C ASN A 191 51.70 50.27 -32.80
N GLN A 192 52.73 49.46 -32.51
CA GLN A 192 54.12 49.83 -32.75
C GLN A 192 54.38 50.10 -34.23
N SER A 193 53.99 49.18 -35.13
CA SER A 193 54.13 49.35 -36.58
C SER A 193 53.38 50.58 -37.10
N LYS A 194 52.17 50.85 -36.59
CA LYS A 194 51.42 52.06 -36.92
C LYS A 194 52.17 53.31 -36.48
N SER A 195 52.74 53.32 -35.27
CA SER A 195 53.50 54.47 -34.76
C SER A 195 54.79 54.73 -35.56
N THR A 196 55.51 53.69 -35.99
CA THR A 196 56.72 53.84 -36.81
C THR A 196 56.37 54.36 -38.21
N LEU A 197 55.29 53.86 -38.83
CA LEU A 197 54.79 54.39 -40.10
C LEU A 197 54.35 55.85 -40.00
N GLN A 198 53.66 56.23 -38.93
CA GLN A 198 53.28 57.63 -38.68
C GLN A 198 54.52 58.52 -38.55
N HIS A 199 55.52 58.09 -37.79
CA HIS A 199 56.79 58.82 -37.66
C HIS A 199 57.52 58.95 -39.01
N LEU A 200 57.64 57.86 -39.79
CA LEU A 200 58.26 57.90 -41.11
C LEU A 200 57.51 58.82 -42.07
N THR A 201 56.18 58.80 -42.04
CA THR A 201 55.34 59.67 -42.87
C THR A 201 55.56 61.15 -42.50
N GLN A 202 55.67 61.46 -41.21
CA GLN A 202 56.01 62.80 -40.74
C GLN A 202 57.41 63.22 -41.23
N VAL A 203 58.43 62.37 -41.08
CA VAL A 203 59.80 62.65 -41.55
C VAL A 203 59.83 62.89 -43.06
N ILE A 204 59.17 62.04 -43.86
CA ILE A 204 59.08 62.20 -45.31
C ILE A 204 58.39 63.51 -45.67
N SER A 205 57.24 63.82 -45.03
CA SER A 205 56.52 65.07 -45.27
C SER A 205 57.37 66.29 -44.95
N TYR A 206 58.14 66.24 -43.87
CA TYR A 206 59.05 67.31 -43.48
C TYR A 206 60.19 67.47 -44.49
N ARG A 207 60.84 66.38 -44.91
CA ARG A 207 61.92 66.44 -45.91
C ARG A 207 61.40 66.88 -47.29
N GLN A 208 60.19 66.49 -47.67
CA GLN A 208 59.54 67.01 -48.87
C GLN A 208 59.38 68.52 -48.80
N LYS A 209 58.91 69.06 -47.66
CA LYS A 209 58.82 70.52 -47.45
C LYS A 209 60.18 71.21 -47.52
N GLU A 210 61.22 70.63 -46.91
CA GLU A 210 62.60 71.15 -47.01
C GLU A 210 63.11 71.17 -48.45
N ILE A 211 62.99 70.07 -49.18
CA ILE A 211 63.42 69.99 -50.60
C ILE A 211 62.65 71.00 -51.45
N MET A 212 61.33 71.12 -51.25
CA MET A 212 60.53 72.12 -51.97
C MET A 212 61.03 73.53 -51.65
N ASN A 213 61.29 73.84 -50.38
CA ASN A 213 61.87 75.12 -49.98
C ASN A 213 63.25 75.37 -50.60
N GLU A 214 64.13 74.36 -50.61
CA GLU A 214 65.45 74.41 -51.26
C GLU A 214 65.32 74.70 -52.77
N ILE A 215 64.42 73.99 -53.48
CA ILE A 215 64.16 74.21 -54.90
C ILE A 215 63.66 75.64 -55.16
N TYR A 216 62.70 76.12 -54.37
CA TYR A 216 62.15 77.48 -54.51
C TYR A 216 63.15 78.57 -54.18
N HIS A 217 64.04 78.38 -53.21
CA HIS A 217 64.99 79.44 -52.81
C HIS A 217 66.29 79.43 -53.64
N TYR A 218 66.78 78.25 -54.04
CA TYR A 218 68.11 78.13 -54.65
C TYR A 218 68.10 77.84 -56.15
N ILE A 219 67.08 77.16 -56.69
CA ILE A 219 67.07 76.75 -58.10
C ILE A 219 66.13 77.64 -58.92
N TYR A 220 64.94 77.94 -58.39
CA TYR A 220 63.94 78.80 -59.02
C TYR A 220 63.49 79.91 -58.06
N PRO A 221 64.38 80.86 -57.70
CA PRO A 221 64.01 81.98 -56.84
C PRO A 221 62.87 82.76 -57.47
N ILE A 222 61.75 82.83 -56.76
CA ILE A 222 60.61 83.67 -57.12
C ILE A 222 60.83 85.02 -56.47
N GLU A 223 61.25 86.00 -57.26
CA GLU A 223 61.36 87.38 -56.82
C GLU A 223 60.00 88.06 -56.97
N ASN A 224 59.57 88.77 -55.93
CA ASN A 224 58.34 89.55 -55.94
C ASN A 224 58.72 91.03 -55.95
N ASP A 225 58.33 91.72 -57.01
CA ASP A 225 58.57 93.15 -57.10
C ASP A 225 57.49 93.92 -56.32
N ASN A 226 57.78 95.16 -55.92
CA ASN A 226 56.85 96.00 -55.12
C ASN A 226 55.49 96.28 -55.80
N GLN A 227 55.27 95.78 -57.02
CA GLN A 227 54.04 95.86 -57.82
C GLN A 227 53.24 94.54 -57.89
N ASN A 228 53.55 93.53 -57.06
CA ASN A 228 52.91 92.20 -57.05
C ASN A 228 53.10 91.38 -58.34
N GLU A 229 54.20 91.60 -59.05
CA GLU A 229 54.59 90.78 -60.21
C GLU A 229 55.64 89.74 -59.79
N TYR A 230 55.38 88.47 -60.09
CA TYR A 230 56.24 87.33 -59.71
C TYR A 230 57.13 86.91 -60.88
N TYR A 231 58.43 86.74 -60.64
CA TYR A 231 59.42 86.34 -61.65
C TYR A 231 60.17 85.08 -61.24
N ILE A 232 60.41 84.14 -62.17
CA ILE A 232 61.34 83.00 -61.97
C ILE A 232 62.49 83.15 -62.96
N ALA A 233 63.73 83.17 -62.48
CA ALA A 233 64.93 83.23 -63.32
C ALA A 233 64.81 84.26 -64.47
N ASN A 234 64.36 85.48 -64.14
CA ASN A 234 64.12 86.61 -65.06
C ASN A 234 62.95 86.47 -66.05
N SER A 235 62.05 85.50 -65.86
CA SER A 235 60.83 85.33 -66.67
C SER A 235 59.56 85.58 -65.85
N LYS A 236 58.64 86.41 -66.38
CA LYS A 236 57.40 86.82 -65.69
C LYS A 236 56.41 85.65 -65.62
N LEU A 237 55.90 85.34 -64.42
CA LEU A 237 54.88 84.31 -64.25
C LEU A 237 53.51 84.77 -64.74
N LEU A 238 52.85 83.88 -65.47
CA LEU A 238 51.45 84.02 -65.84
C LEU A 238 50.53 83.74 -64.62
N GLN A 239 49.32 84.31 -64.65
CA GLN A 239 48.33 84.28 -63.57
C GLN A 239 47.97 82.85 -63.08
N ALA A 240 48.06 81.85 -63.96
CA ALA A 240 47.87 80.44 -63.62
C ALA A 240 49.02 79.88 -62.76
N GLY A 241 50.27 80.28 -63.03
CA GLY A 241 51.44 79.87 -62.26
C GLY A 241 51.45 80.46 -60.84
N ILE A 242 50.90 81.68 -60.68
CA ILE A 242 50.75 82.34 -59.36
C ILE A 242 49.78 81.56 -58.46
N LYS A 243 48.65 81.07 -59.01
CA LYS A 243 47.68 80.26 -58.25
C LYS A 243 48.27 78.91 -57.81
N ILE A 244 49.08 78.29 -58.66
CA ILE A 244 49.77 77.04 -58.33
C ILE A 244 50.78 77.26 -57.19
N TYR A 245 51.58 78.33 -57.26
CA TYR A 245 52.51 78.70 -56.19
C TYR A 245 51.79 78.92 -54.84
N GLN A 246 50.68 79.65 -54.83
CA GLN A 246 49.89 79.88 -53.61
C GLN A 246 49.26 78.59 -53.04
N SER A 247 48.86 77.64 -53.89
CA SER A 247 48.33 76.36 -53.41
C SER A 247 49.38 75.42 -52.80
N VAL A 248 50.64 75.53 -53.24
CA VAL A 248 51.74 74.68 -52.77
C VAL A 248 52.37 75.21 -51.48
N LEU A 249 52.39 76.52 -51.26
CA LEU A 249 52.87 77.14 -50.00
C LEU A 249 51.90 77.03 -48.82
N CYS A 250 50.62 76.76 -49.07
CA CYS A 250 49.58 76.63 -48.05
C CYS A 250 49.35 75.19 -47.53
N LEU A 251 50.19 74.22 -47.91
CA LEU A 251 50.14 72.81 -47.48
C LEU A 251 51.33 72.44 -46.56
#